data_AF-A0A925NJ11-F1
#
_entry.id   AF-A0A925NJ11-F1
#
_cell.length_a   1.000
_cell.length_b   1.000
_cell.length_c   1.000
_cell.angle_alpha   90.00
_cell.angle_beta   90.00
_cell.angle_gamma   90.00
#
_symmetry.space_group_name_H-M   'P 1'
#
loop_
_entity.id
_entity.type
_entity.pdbx_description
1 polymer ?
#
loop_
_entity_poly.entity_id
_entity_poly.type
_entity_poly.pdbx_seq_one_letter_code
_entity_poly.pdbx_strand_id
1 'polypeptide(L)'
;MTYTESPPLDEEETATEETTSQSQSTAGKRSESFYESYASSFPEAKGLLSSPEGMGVMTLGVIIPTLLMTAASTTCADRITRMMLKHPLETAVELGLAALIPVANLIVWRALSSDDKRSAKRRGIMNGMAIGTSGIIAAIGWAAVALNYPAVDEVSGTPHPGAFTSIAIIASLACLTSIYLANQLRLSREVRSSQIRTVMYSVIGVIFSSILFVGSEAKSVCIRVAEYMSTAESANERKAGLDFHRQINPER
;
A
#
# COMPACT_ATOMS: atom_id res chain seq x y z
N MET A 1 -51.34 -24.24 48.33
CA MET A 1 -49.99 -24.04 47.77
C MET A 1 -49.22 -23.22 48.78
N THR A 2 -48.09 -23.77 49.19
CA THR A 2 -47.54 -23.74 50.55
C THR A 2 -46.74 -22.47 50.83
N TYR A 3 -47.16 -21.75 51.87
CA TYR A 3 -46.33 -20.81 52.65
C TYR A 3 -45.58 -21.59 53.74
N THR A 4 -44.64 -20.89 54.41
CA THR A 4 -43.73 -21.30 55.51
C THR A 4 -42.33 -21.71 55.02
N GLU A 5 -41.21 -21.29 55.60
CA GLU A 5 -40.94 -20.81 56.95
C GLU A 5 -39.53 -20.19 56.98
N SER A 6 -39.35 -19.07 57.68
CA SER A 6 -38.05 -18.55 58.10
C SER A 6 -37.78 -19.02 59.54
N PRO A 7 -36.55 -19.47 59.88
CA PRO A 7 -36.16 -19.60 61.28
C PRO A 7 -34.77 -18.92 61.52
N PRO A 8 -34.27 -18.83 62.76
CA PRO A 8 -34.18 -17.56 63.49
C PRO A 8 -32.73 -17.11 63.76
N LEU A 9 -32.62 -15.90 64.31
CA LEU A 9 -31.45 -15.35 65.00
C LEU A 9 -31.40 -15.91 66.43
N ASP A 10 -30.22 -16.36 66.86
CA ASP A 10 -29.71 -16.45 68.24
C ASP A 10 -28.18 -16.23 68.10
N GLU A 11 -27.55 -15.16 68.61
CA GLU A 11 -27.05 -14.97 70.00
C GLU A 11 -26.25 -16.19 70.51
N GLU A 12 -25.09 -16.15 71.15
CA GLU A 12 -24.03 -15.20 71.56
C GLU A 12 -22.88 -16.10 72.11
N GLU A 13 -21.73 -15.51 72.50
CA GLU A 13 -20.55 -16.07 73.23
C GLU A 13 -19.26 -16.25 72.40
N THR A 14 -18.37 -15.26 72.40
CA THR A 14 -17.25 -15.00 73.35
C THR A 14 -16.12 -16.04 73.33
N ALA A 15 -14.96 -15.67 72.81
CA ALA A 15 -13.85 -15.12 73.61
C ALA A 15 -12.49 -15.32 72.91
N THR A 16 -11.69 -14.24 72.96
CA THR A 16 -10.21 -14.20 73.00
C THR A 16 -9.40 -14.84 71.87
N GLU A 17 -8.70 -13.99 71.10
CA GLU A 17 -7.24 -14.14 70.95
C GLU A 17 -6.56 -12.79 70.64
N GLU A 18 -5.85 -12.33 71.66
CA GLU A 18 -4.57 -11.62 71.65
C GLU A 18 -4.18 -10.73 70.46
N THR A 19 -4.38 -9.43 70.70
CA THR A 19 -3.43 -8.36 70.44
C THR A 19 -1.97 -8.83 70.57
N THR A 20 -1.25 -8.95 69.45
CA THR A 20 0.11 -8.41 69.24
C THR A 20 0.55 -8.75 67.81
N SER A 21 0.47 -7.79 66.90
CA SER A 21 1.26 -7.83 65.66
C SER A 21 1.67 -6.41 65.31
N GLN A 22 2.95 -6.19 65.57
CA GLN A 22 3.80 -5.09 65.18
C GLN A 22 3.32 -4.36 63.91
N SER A 23 2.80 -3.15 64.10
CA SER A 23 2.82 -2.10 63.07
C SER A 23 4.29 -1.68 62.87
N GLN A 24 5.04 -2.51 62.15
CA GLN A 24 6.21 -2.03 61.43
C GLN A 24 5.70 -1.22 60.26
N SER A 25 5.91 0.09 60.35
CA SER A 25 5.82 1.03 59.26
C SER A 25 6.77 0.62 58.13
N THR A 26 6.32 -0.28 57.27
CA THR A 26 6.80 -0.45 55.89
C THR A 26 6.09 0.58 55.00
N ALA A 27 6.03 1.83 55.48
CA ALA A 27 5.57 2.97 54.71
C ALA A 27 6.74 3.44 53.85
N GLY A 28 6.77 3.05 52.57
CA GLY A 28 7.64 3.68 51.58
C GLY A 28 8.22 2.82 50.46
N LYS A 29 7.87 1.53 50.31
CA LYS A 29 8.43 0.70 49.21
C LYS A 29 7.44 -0.20 48.48
N ARG A 30 6.13 0.07 48.55
CA ARG A 30 5.09 -0.86 48.01
C ARG A 30 4.22 -0.31 46.89
N SER A 31 4.60 0.77 46.21
CA SER A 31 3.83 1.29 45.07
C SER A 31 4.61 1.44 43.75
N GLU A 32 5.94 1.34 43.73
CA GLU A 32 6.67 1.41 42.45
C GLU A 32 6.59 0.11 41.64
N SER A 33 6.55 -1.06 42.29
CA SER A 33 6.54 -2.35 41.55
C SER A 33 5.25 -2.62 40.77
N PHE A 34 4.13 -1.99 41.13
CA PHE A 34 2.88 -2.16 40.40
C PHE A 34 2.95 -1.42 39.06
N TYR A 35 3.50 -0.20 39.04
CA TYR A 35 3.72 0.56 37.82
C TYR A 35 4.85 -0.05 36.97
N GLU A 36 5.90 -0.60 37.57
CA GLU A 36 6.96 -1.32 36.87
C GLU A 36 6.44 -2.61 36.19
N SER A 37 5.46 -3.29 36.79
CA SER A 37 4.83 -4.47 36.18
C SER A 37 3.96 -4.14 34.96
N TYR A 38 3.50 -2.89 34.82
CA TYR A 38 2.82 -2.38 33.61
C TYR A 38 3.75 -1.62 32.67
N ALA A 39 4.93 -1.22 33.14
CA ALA A 39 6.06 -0.84 32.30
C ALA A 39 6.68 -2.11 31.70
N SER A 40 5.87 -2.91 31.00
CA SER A 40 6.39 -3.93 30.11
C SER A 40 7.41 -3.25 29.22
N SER A 41 8.66 -3.70 29.29
CA SER A 41 9.76 -3.25 28.44
C SER A 41 9.21 -3.04 27.05
N PHE A 42 9.14 -1.79 26.59
CA PHE A 42 8.64 -1.49 25.25
C PHE A 42 9.39 -2.44 24.30
N PRO A 43 8.67 -3.26 23.51
CA PRO A 43 9.33 -4.21 22.63
C PRO A 43 10.38 -3.44 21.84
N GLU A 44 11.65 -3.80 22.03
CA GLU A 44 12.76 -3.12 21.36
C GLU A 44 12.40 -3.04 19.88
N ALA A 45 12.31 -1.82 19.36
CA ALA A 45 11.88 -1.59 17.99
C ALA A 45 12.82 -2.39 17.08
N LYS A 46 12.31 -3.48 16.49
CA LYS A 46 13.07 -4.29 15.55
C LYS A 46 13.53 -3.34 14.44
N GLY A 47 14.84 -3.25 14.23
CA GLY A 47 15.40 -2.40 13.18
C GLY A 47 14.78 -2.75 11.83
N LEU A 48 14.57 -1.76 10.96
CA LEU A 48 13.92 -1.96 9.65
C LEU A 48 14.62 -3.03 8.78
N LEU A 49 15.91 -3.26 9.02
CA LEU A 49 16.77 -4.21 8.32
C LEU A 49 17.27 -5.36 9.21
N SER A 50 16.81 -5.46 10.46
CA SER A 50 17.38 -6.43 11.41
C SER A 50 16.93 -7.87 11.15
N SER A 51 15.88 -8.07 10.35
CA SER A 51 15.43 -9.40 9.93
C SER A 51 15.70 -9.64 8.44
N PRO A 52 15.99 -10.89 8.02
CA PRO A 52 16.15 -11.23 6.60
C PRO A 52 14.88 -10.91 5.79
N GLU A 53 13.70 -11.06 6.41
CA GLU A 53 12.42 -10.66 5.82
C GLU A 53 12.37 -9.15 5.56
N GLY A 54 12.79 -8.35 6.54
CA GLY A 54 12.85 -6.90 6.41
C GLY A 54 13.83 -6.43 5.35
N MET A 55 14.98 -7.10 5.25
CA MET A 55 15.94 -6.84 4.18
C MET A 55 15.33 -7.13 2.80
N GLY A 56 14.58 -8.22 2.65
CA GLY A 56 13.86 -8.55 1.42
C GLY A 56 12.82 -7.50 1.05
N VAL A 57 11.96 -7.11 2.00
CA VAL A 57 10.94 -6.07 1.81
C VAL A 57 11.57 -4.73 1.43
N MET A 58 12.61 -4.32 2.14
CA MET A 58 13.29 -3.05 1.88
C MET A 58 13.98 -3.05 0.51
N THR A 59 14.63 -4.14 0.13
CA THR A 59 15.37 -4.22 -1.13
C THR A 59 14.42 -4.26 -2.33
N LEU A 60 13.46 -5.20 -2.33
CA LEU A 60 12.57 -5.46 -3.46
C LEU A 60 11.38 -4.49 -3.53
N GLY A 61 10.89 -4.04 -2.38
CA GLY A 61 9.71 -3.20 -2.28
C GLY A 61 10.00 -1.70 -2.22
N VAL A 62 11.23 -1.29 -1.87
CA VAL A 62 11.57 0.13 -1.63
C VAL A 62 12.80 0.56 -2.42
N ILE A 63 13.98 0.00 -2.13
CA ILE A 63 15.27 0.47 -2.65
C ILE A 63 15.34 0.31 -4.16
N ILE A 64 15.15 -0.91 -4.69
CA ILE A 64 15.25 -1.16 -6.13
C ILE A 64 14.20 -0.35 -6.93
N PRO A 65 12.90 -0.33 -6.56
CA PRO A 65 11.93 0.53 -7.23
C PRO A 65 12.29 2.01 -7.19
N THR A 66 12.80 2.53 -6.05
CA THR A 66 13.21 3.93 -5.93
C THR A 66 14.41 4.25 -6.81
N LEU A 67 15.42 3.36 -6.86
CA LEU A 67 16.57 3.52 -7.73
C LEU A 67 16.16 3.50 -9.21
N LEU A 68 15.29 2.57 -9.61
CA LEU A 68 14.77 2.49 -10.97
C LEU A 68 13.99 3.76 -11.34
N MET A 69 13.10 4.24 -10.46
CA MET A 69 12.36 5.47 -10.68
C MET A 69 13.29 6.68 -10.81
N THR A 70 14.31 6.77 -9.97
CA THR A 70 15.29 7.87 -10.01
C THR A 70 16.09 7.82 -11.31
N ALA A 71 16.61 6.64 -11.67
CA ALA A 71 17.33 6.42 -12.92
C ALA A 71 16.45 6.78 -14.13
N ALA A 72 15.22 6.27 -14.20
CA ALA A 72 14.27 6.59 -15.26
C ALA A 72 13.91 8.09 -15.31
N SER A 73 13.77 8.74 -14.16
CA SER A 73 13.50 10.19 -14.11
C SER A 73 14.68 11.00 -14.62
N THR A 74 15.92 10.58 -14.32
CA THR A 74 17.12 11.26 -14.81
C THR A 74 17.36 11.03 -16.30
N THR A 75 17.14 9.82 -16.81
CA THR A 75 17.37 9.51 -18.23
C THR A 75 16.26 10.03 -19.13
N CYS A 76 15.03 10.13 -18.62
CA CYS A 76 13.86 10.59 -19.38
C CYS A 76 13.40 12.00 -18.99
N ALA A 77 14.26 12.81 -18.34
CA ALA A 77 13.88 14.13 -17.81
C ALA A 77 13.23 15.04 -18.86
N ASP A 78 13.79 15.10 -20.07
CA ASP A 78 13.24 15.87 -21.19
C ASP A 78 11.86 15.37 -21.62
N ARG A 79 11.68 14.05 -21.68
CA ARG A 79 10.41 13.43 -22.06
C ARG A 79 9.33 13.68 -21.02
N ILE A 80 9.67 13.49 -19.74
CA ILE A 80 8.77 13.77 -18.62
C ILE A 80 8.39 15.25 -18.60
N THR A 81 9.33 16.16 -18.83
CA THR A 81 9.05 17.61 -18.89
C THR A 81 8.11 17.94 -20.05
N ARG A 82 8.31 17.37 -21.24
CA ARG A 82 7.40 17.55 -22.38
C ARG A 82 6.01 16.97 -22.11
N MET A 83 5.91 15.83 -21.43
CA MET A 83 4.63 15.25 -21.04
C MET A 83 3.92 16.10 -19.99
N MET A 84 4.65 16.59 -18.97
CA MET A 84 4.15 17.53 -17.97
C MET A 84 3.60 18.83 -18.59
N LEU A 85 4.24 19.36 -19.63
CA LEU A 85 3.75 20.56 -20.31
C LEU A 85 2.47 20.31 -21.13
N LYS A 86 2.30 19.12 -21.71
CA LYS A 86 1.12 18.76 -22.51
C LYS A 86 -0.07 18.30 -21.65
N HIS A 87 0.23 17.53 -20.60
CA HIS A 87 -0.69 16.70 -19.84
C HIS A 87 -0.33 16.75 -18.34
N PRO A 88 -0.32 17.95 -17.71
CA PRO A 88 0.28 18.14 -16.38
C PRO A 88 -0.39 17.27 -15.30
N LEU A 89 -1.72 17.18 -15.33
CA LEU A 89 -2.46 16.40 -14.33
C LEU A 89 -2.31 14.90 -14.54
N GLU A 90 -2.39 14.42 -15.78
CA GLU A 90 -2.29 12.99 -16.11
C GLU A 90 -0.90 12.45 -15.74
N THR A 91 0.15 13.13 -16.18
CA THR A 91 1.53 12.74 -15.86
C THR A 91 1.84 12.91 -14.36
N ALA A 92 1.23 13.89 -13.65
CA ALA A 92 1.43 14.02 -12.20
C ALA A 92 0.81 12.86 -11.43
N VAL A 93 -0.38 12.41 -11.84
CA VAL A 93 -1.05 11.24 -11.25
C VAL A 93 -0.23 9.98 -11.49
N GLU A 94 0.30 9.77 -12.69
CA GLU A 94 1.13 8.60 -13.02
C GLU A 94 2.43 8.57 -12.21
N LEU A 95 3.14 9.70 -12.14
CA LEU A 95 4.35 9.82 -11.31
C LEU A 95 4.04 9.61 -9.83
N GLY A 96 2.90 10.15 -9.36
CA GLY A 96 2.42 9.97 -7.99
C GLY A 96 2.09 8.51 -7.67
N LEU A 97 1.43 7.80 -8.59
CA LEU A 97 1.13 6.37 -8.46
C LEU A 97 2.42 5.54 -8.45
N ALA A 98 3.37 5.83 -9.33
CA ALA A 98 4.67 5.14 -9.34
C ALA A 98 5.43 5.35 -8.01
N ALA A 99 5.50 6.60 -7.53
CA ALA A 99 6.18 6.95 -6.28
C ALA A 99 5.48 6.35 -5.06
N LEU A 100 4.16 6.14 -5.14
CA LEU A 100 3.37 5.54 -4.07
C LEU A 100 3.81 4.10 -3.77
N ILE A 101 4.34 3.34 -4.74
CA ILE A 101 4.77 1.95 -4.54
C ILE A 101 5.85 1.85 -3.43
N PRO A 102 7.05 2.46 -3.57
CA PRO A 102 8.06 2.38 -2.52
C PRO A 102 7.65 3.07 -1.22
N VAL A 103 6.90 4.18 -1.31
CA VAL A 103 6.46 4.93 -0.13
C VAL A 103 5.45 4.14 0.70
N ALA A 104 4.46 3.50 0.07
CA ALA A 104 3.48 2.68 0.76
C ALA A 104 4.14 1.45 1.40
N ASN A 105 5.02 0.77 0.67
CA ASN A 105 5.77 -0.38 1.20
C ASN A 105 6.60 -0.01 2.43
N LEU A 106 7.30 1.13 2.38
CA LEU A 106 8.07 1.64 3.52
C LEU A 106 7.19 1.97 4.73
N ILE A 107 6.06 2.64 4.51
CA ILE A 107 5.13 3.04 5.59
C ILE A 107 4.51 1.80 6.24
N VAL A 108 4.10 0.83 5.44
CA VAL A 108 3.48 -0.41 5.93
C VAL A 108 4.50 -1.27 6.66
N TRP A 109 5.71 -1.41 6.11
CA TRP A 109 6.79 -2.14 6.78
C TRP A 109 7.14 -1.51 8.13
N ARG A 110 7.38 -0.19 8.16
CA ARG A 110 7.67 0.53 9.40
C ARG A 110 6.57 0.36 10.45
N ALA A 111 5.32 0.38 10.02
CA ALA A 111 4.16 0.17 10.87
C ALA A 111 4.10 -1.25 11.47
N LEU A 112 4.46 -2.27 10.68
CA LEU A 112 4.56 -3.65 11.14
C LEU A 112 5.73 -3.83 12.11
N SER A 113 6.88 -3.21 11.83
CA SER A 113 8.06 -3.28 12.72
C SER A 113 7.82 -2.60 14.07
N SER A 114 6.99 -1.57 14.12
CA SER A 114 6.67 -0.83 15.36
C SER A 114 5.40 -1.31 16.08
N ASP A 115 4.76 -2.39 15.61
CA ASP A 115 3.44 -2.89 16.07
C ASP A 115 2.37 -1.79 16.22
N ASP A 116 2.40 -0.77 15.38
CA ASP A 116 1.44 0.32 15.49
C ASP A 116 0.11 -0.12 14.88
N LYS A 117 -0.93 -0.24 15.70
CA LYS A 117 -2.26 -0.67 15.24
C LYS A 117 -3.20 0.50 14.86
N ARG A 118 -2.81 1.76 15.09
CA ARG A 118 -3.66 2.97 15.16
C ARG A 118 -4.20 3.47 13.80
N SER A 119 -3.76 2.92 12.66
CA SER A 119 -4.17 3.41 11.32
C SER A 119 -4.40 2.29 10.29
N ALA A 120 -5.18 1.27 10.67
CA ALA A 120 -5.48 0.12 9.79
C ALA A 120 -6.10 0.51 8.44
N LYS A 121 -7.07 1.44 8.43
CA LYS A 121 -7.79 1.87 7.23
C LYS A 121 -6.87 2.50 6.20
N ARG A 122 -6.11 3.53 6.60
CA ARG A 122 -5.20 4.26 5.71
C ARG A 122 -4.10 3.34 5.14
N ARG A 123 -3.51 2.50 5.99
CA ARG A 123 -2.46 1.56 5.58
C ARG A 123 -2.99 0.49 4.63
N GLY A 124 -4.18 -0.04 4.88
CA GLY A 124 -4.84 -0.97 3.96
C GLY A 124 -5.04 -0.36 2.58
N ILE A 125 -5.62 0.86 2.51
CA ILE A 125 -5.85 1.56 1.23
C ILE A 125 -4.52 1.84 0.52
N MET A 126 -3.52 2.40 1.21
CA MET A 126 -2.21 2.70 0.61
C MET A 126 -1.51 1.43 0.08
N ASN A 127 -1.52 0.35 0.86
CA ASN A 127 -0.96 -0.92 0.43
C ASN A 127 -1.72 -1.49 -0.79
N GLY A 128 -3.05 -1.37 -0.78
CA GLY A 128 -3.90 -1.73 -1.91
C GLY A 128 -3.55 -0.96 -3.19
N MET A 129 -3.38 0.36 -3.09
CA MET A 129 -2.96 1.18 -4.24
C MET A 129 -1.57 0.79 -4.75
N ALA A 130 -0.64 0.44 -3.86
CA ALA A 130 0.68 -0.06 -4.26
C ALA A 130 0.59 -1.41 -4.98
N ILE A 131 -0.24 -2.35 -4.50
CA ILE A 131 -0.52 -3.62 -5.19
C ILE A 131 -1.10 -3.35 -6.59
N GLY A 132 -2.16 -2.53 -6.68
CA GLY A 132 -2.83 -2.25 -7.95
C GLY A 132 -1.90 -1.56 -8.94
N THR A 133 -1.18 -0.53 -8.51
CA THR A 133 -0.25 0.21 -9.38
C THR A 133 0.90 -0.68 -9.86
N SER A 134 1.58 -1.39 -8.95
CA SER A 134 2.69 -2.28 -9.34
C SER A 134 2.21 -3.45 -10.20
N GLY A 135 1.01 -3.98 -9.94
CA GLY A 135 0.37 -5.00 -10.76
C GLY A 135 0.06 -4.52 -12.18
N ILE A 136 -0.47 -3.30 -12.33
CA ILE A 136 -0.73 -2.69 -13.64
C ILE A 136 0.58 -2.47 -14.41
N ILE A 137 1.60 -1.90 -13.77
CA ILE A 137 2.92 -1.68 -14.41
C ILE A 137 3.54 -3.03 -14.83
N ALA A 138 3.45 -4.05 -13.98
CA ALA A 138 3.93 -5.39 -14.30
C ALA A 138 3.16 -6.00 -15.49
N ALA A 139 1.82 -5.88 -15.50
CA ALA A 139 0.99 -6.38 -16.59
C ALA A 139 1.30 -5.69 -17.92
N ILE A 140 1.44 -4.37 -17.92
CA ILE A 140 1.83 -3.59 -19.11
C ILE A 140 3.23 -3.98 -19.57
N GLY A 141 4.18 -4.12 -18.65
CA GLY A 141 5.54 -4.55 -18.98
C GLY A 141 5.58 -5.94 -19.61
N TRP A 142 4.87 -6.92 -19.04
CA TRP A 142 4.79 -8.27 -19.62
C TRP A 142 4.02 -8.31 -20.93
N ALA A 143 2.96 -7.51 -21.09
CA ALA A 143 2.25 -7.38 -22.35
C ALA A 143 3.16 -6.78 -23.43
N ALA A 144 3.93 -5.74 -23.10
CA ALA A 144 4.90 -5.16 -24.01
C ALA A 144 5.96 -6.18 -24.46
N VAL A 145 6.51 -6.97 -23.53
CA VAL A 145 7.45 -8.05 -23.85
C VAL A 145 6.81 -9.13 -24.73
N ALA A 146 5.60 -9.58 -24.39
CA ALA A 146 4.89 -10.60 -25.16
C ALA A 146 4.54 -10.15 -26.59
N LEU A 147 4.25 -8.87 -26.77
CA LEU A 147 3.96 -8.25 -28.07
C LEU A 147 5.23 -7.76 -28.81
N ASN A 148 6.43 -7.98 -28.24
CA ASN A 148 7.71 -7.46 -28.76
C ASN A 148 7.71 -5.93 -28.98
N TYR A 149 7.06 -5.19 -28.08
CA TYR A 149 6.96 -3.73 -28.08
C TYR A 149 7.97 -3.12 -27.09
N PRO A 150 8.78 -2.12 -27.46
CA PRO A 150 9.06 -1.57 -28.79
C PRO A 150 10.20 -2.35 -29.46
N ALA A 151 10.02 -2.68 -30.73
CA ALA A 151 11.01 -3.42 -31.50
C ALA A 151 12.31 -2.63 -31.69
N VAL A 152 12.25 -1.29 -31.82
CA VAL A 152 13.42 -0.42 -32.01
C VAL A 152 13.03 1.02 -31.62
N ASP A 153 13.90 1.78 -30.93
CA ASP A 153 13.72 3.24 -30.84
C ASP A 153 14.04 3.85 -32.22
N GLU A 154 13.06 4.49 -32.86
CA GLU A 154 13.16 5.01 -34.23
C GLU A 154 14.32 6.01 -34.42
N VAL A 155 14.77 6.64 -33.33
CA VAL A 155 15.83 7.65 -33.36
C VAL A 155 17.23 7.05 -33.21
N SER A 156 17.40 6.01 -32.39
CA SER A 156 18.71 5.41 -32.10
C SER A 156 18.97 4.10 -32.86
N GLY A 157 17.93 3.46 -33.40
CA GLY A 157 18.04 2.15 -34.04
C GLY A 157 18.35 1.01 -33.05
N THR A 158 18.38 1.28 -31.74
CA THR A 158 18.76 0.28 -30.73
C THR A 158 17.52 -0.41 -30.15
N PRO A 159 17.45 -1.75 -30.19
CA PRO A 159 16.40 -2.49 -29.51
C PRO A 159 16.62 -2.37 -27.99
N HIS A 160 15.60 -1.94 -27.25
CA HIS A 160 15.61 -1.89 -25.78
C HIS A 160 14.61 -2.86 -25.10
N PRO A 161 14.47 -4.14 -25.54
CA PRO A 161 13.58 -5.08 -24.89
C PRO A 161 13.96 -5.31 -23.41
N GLY A 162 15.25 -5.17 -23.07
CA GLY A 162 15.74 -5.28 -21.70
C GLY A 162 15.15 -4.25 -20.73
N ALA A 163 14.76 -3.06 -21.21
CA ALA A 163 14.14 -2.03 -20.36
C ALA A 163 12.74 -2.46 -19.90
N PHE A 164 11.90 -2.95 -20.82
CA PHE A 164 10.55 -3.41 -20.48
C PHE A 164 10.59 -4.68 -19.63
N THR A 165 11.51 -5.61 -19.91
CA THR A 165 11.71 -6.81 -19.09
C THR A 165 12.15 -6.46 -17.67
N SER A 166 13.11 -5.54 -17.51
CA SER A 166 13.57 -5.14 -16.18
C SER A 166 12.49 -4.41 -15.38
N ILE A 167 11.73 -3.50 -16.02
CA ILE A 167 10.56 -2.86 -15.41
C ILE A 167 9.51 -3.89 -14.99
N ALA A 168 9.18 -4.85 -15.86
CA ALA A 168 8.20 -5.90 -15.58
C ALA A 168 8.61 -6.77 -14.38
N ILE A 169 9.88 -7.17 -14.32
CA ILE A 169 10.41 -7.98 -13.22
C ILE A 169 10.38 -7.18 -11.91
N ILE A 170 10.89 -5.96 -11.90
CA ILE A 170 10.95 -5.12 -10.69
C ILE A 170 9.54 -4.80 -10.19
N ALA A 171 8.61 -4.45 -11.08
CA ALA A 171 7.21 -4.20 -10.72
C ALA A 171 6.53 -5.48 -10.18
N SER A 172 6.83 -6.65 -10.74
CA SER A 172 6.32 -7.93 -10.23
C SER A 172 6.84 -8.23 -8.82
N LEU A 173 8.13 -8.00 -8.57
CA LEU A 173 8.73 -8.18 -7.24
C LEU A 173 8.17 -7.19 -6.22
N ALA A 174 7.96 -5.93 -6.61
CA ALA A 174 7.30 -4.93 -5.77
C ALA A 174 5.85 -5.29 -5.47
N CYS A 175 5.12 -5.85 -6.45
CA CYS A 175 3.75 -6.35 -6.29
C CYS A 175 3.70 -7.51 -5.30
N LEU A 176 4.56 -8.52 -5.46
CA LEU A 176 4.67 -9.65 -4.53
C LEU A 176 5.01 -9.18 -3.11
N THR A 177 5.91 -8.21 -2.98
CA THR A 177 6.24 -7.59 -1.67
C THR A 177 5.02 -6.91 -1.06
N SER A 178 4.26 -6.16 -1.85
CA SER A 178 3.05 -5.47 -1.40
C SER A 178 1.94 -6.46 -0.97
N ILE A 179 1.82 -7.60 -1.67
CA ILE A 179 0.92 -8.70 -1.30
C ILE A 179 1.38 -9.37 -0.01
N TYR A 180 2.68 -9.63 0.15
CA TYR A 180 3.25 -10.15 1.39
C TYR A 180 2.94 -9.21 2.56
N LEU A 181 3.15 -7.89 2.40
CA LEU A 181 2.82 -6.89 3.40
C LEU A 181 1.32 -6.84 3.71
N ALA A 182 0.44 -7.02 2.71
CA ALA A 182 -1.00 -7.14 2.93
C ALA A 182 -1.33 -8.35 3.82
N ASN A 183 -0.69 -9.49 3.57
CA ASN A 183 -0.90 -10.69 4.37
C ASN A 183 -0.36 -10.51 5.80
N GLN A 184 0.80 -9.86 5.98
CA GLN A 184 1.32 -9.56 7.31
C GLN A 184 0.44 -8.57 8.08
N LEU A 185 -0.07 -7.53 7.41
CA LEU A 185 -1.07 -6.62 8.00
C LEU A 185 -2.34 -7.36 8.42
N ARG A 186 -2.77 -8.37 7.67
CA ARG A 186 -3.90 -9.23 8.05
C ARG A 186 -3.56 -10.06 9.29
N LEU A 187 -2.43 -10.77 9.29
CA LEU A 187 -2.03 -11.66 10.39
C LEU A 187 -1.74 -10.91 11.69
N SER A 188 -1.29 -9.65 11.62
CA SER A 188 -1.09 -8.79 12.81
C SER A 188 -2.37 -8.47 13.59
N ARG A 189 -3.55 -8.80 13.04
CA ARG A 189 -4.84 -8.54 13.68
C ARG A 189 -5.37 -9.80 14.37
N GLU A 190 -5.65 -9.68 15.66
CA GLU A 190 -6.17 -10.76 16.50
C GLU A 190 -7.60 -11.17 16.13
N VAL A 191 -8.46 -10.20 15.77
CA VAL A 191 -9.88 -10.44 15.52
C VAL A 191 -10.15 -10.68 14.03
N ARG A 192 -10.82 -11.79 13.69
CA ARG A 192 -11.22 -12.15 12.30
C ARG A 192 -11.97 -11.04 11.57
N SER A 193 -12.88 -10.35 12.26
CA SER A 193 -13.59 -9.18 11.71
C SER A 193 -12.64 -8.06 11.27
N SER A 194 -11.58 -7.81 12.05
CA SER A 194 -10.55 -6.82 11.69
C SER A 194 -9.67 -7.29 10.53
N GLN A 195 -9.35 -8.59 10.48
CA GLN A 195 -8.59 -9.18 9.37
C GLN A 195 -9.31 -8.96 8.03
N ILE A 196 -10.61 -9.24 7.98
CA ILE A 196 -11.44 -9.05 6.78
C ILE A 196 -11.50 -7.57 6.39
N ARG A 197 -11.67 -6.65 7.35
CA ARG A 197 -11.65 -5.21 7.06
C ARG A 197 -10.36 -4.75 6.42
N THR A 198 -9.21 -5.23 6.91
CA THR A 198 -7.90 -4.90 6.31
C THR A 198 -7.83 -5.34 4.85
N VAL A 199 -8.29 -6.55 4.54
CA VAL A 199 -8.34 -7.07 3.16
C VAL A 199 -9.25 -6.20 2.29
N MET A 200 -10.44 -5.86 2.78
CA MET A 200 -11.38 -5.00 2.05
C MET A 200 -10.79 -3.62 1.75
N TYR A 201 -10.06 -3.01 2.69
CA TYR A 201 -9.38 -1.74 2.45
C TYR A 201 -8.28 -1.85 1.37
N SER A 202 -7.55 -2.97 1.34
CA SER A 202 -6.59 -3.23 0.26
C SER A 202 -7.29 -3.38 -1.10
N VAL A 203 -8.42 -4.10 -1.17
CA VAL A 203 -9.21 -4.24 -2.40
C VAL A 203 -9.72 -2.89 -2.89
N ILE A 204 -10.24 -2.04 -1.99
CA ILE A 204 -10.64 -0.66 -2.33
C ILE A 204 -9.45 0.13 -2.88
N GLY A 205 -8.27 0.01 -2.26
CA GLY A 205 -7.05 0.63 -2.75
C GLY A 205 -6.66 0.18 -4.17
N VAL A 206 -6.76 -1.12 -4.46
CA VAL A 206 -6.50 -1.67 -5.80
C VAL A 206 -7.46 -1.06 -6.83
N ILE A 207 -8.78 -1.12 -6.55
CA ILE A 207 -9.81 -0.53 -7.43
C ILE A 207 -9.54 0.95 -7.68
N PHE A 208 -9.21 1.69 -6.62
CA PHE A 208 -8.92 3.11 -6.71
C PHE A 208 -7.70 3.41 -7.59
N SER A 209 -6.60 2.66 -7.43
CA SER A 209 -5.43 2.80 -8.31
C SER A 209 -5.75 2.46 -9.77
N SER A 210 -6.58 1.44 -10.03
CA SER A 210 -7.01 1.09 -11.39
C SER A 210 -7.86 2.18 -12.03
N ILE A 211 -8.79 2.78 -11.29
CA ILE A 211 -9.62 3.89 -11.78
C ILE A 211 -8.74 5.10 -12.08
N LEU A 212 -7.79 5.44 -11.19
CA LEU A 212 -6.87 6.55 -11.42
C LEU A 212 -6.01 6.33 -12.66
N PHE A 213 -5.49 5.12 -12.85
CA PHE A 213 -4.67 4.78 -14.01
C PHE A 213 -5.47 4.80 -15.32
N VAL A 214 -6.65 4.16 -15.36
CA VAL A 214 -7.52 4.19 -16.55
C VAL A 214 -7.99 5.61 -16.83
N GLY A 215 -8.30 6.37 -15.78
CA GLY A 215 -8.72 7.77 -15.89
C GLY A 215 -7.62 8.69 -16.44
N SER A 216 -6.35 8.49 -16.06
CA SER A 216 -5.23 9.27 -16.58
C SER A 216 -4.94 8.95 -18.05
N GLU A 217 -5.12 7.70 -18.47
CA GLU A 217 -4.84 7.29 -19.86
C GLU A 217 -6.04 7.42 -20.80
N ALA A 218 -7.28 7.53 -20.30
CA ALA A 218 -8.48 7.52 -21.14
C ALA A 218 -8.43 8.54 -22.28
N LYS A 219 -8.05 9.79 -21.98
CA LYS A 219 -7.92 10.85 -22.99
C LYS A 219 -6.81 10.55 -24.01
N SER A 220 -5.65 10.13 -23.52
CA SER A 220 -4.47 9.78 -24.31
C SER A 220 -4.77 8.63 -25.29
N VAL A 221 -5.47 7.59 -24.82
CA VAL A 221 -5.91 6.45 -25.64
C VAL A 221 -6.94 6.89 -26.68
N CYS A 222 -7.95 7.67 -26.30
CA CYS A 222 -8.95 8.19 -27.23
C CYS A 222 -8.31 9.00 -28.37
N ILE A 223 -7.31 9.83 -28.07
CA ILE A 223 -6.58 10.59 -29.10
C ILE A 223 -5.83 9.66 -30.05
N ARG A 224 -5.07 8.67 -29.53
CA ARG A 224 -4.33 7.72 -30.37
C ARG A 224 -5.24 6.88 -31.27
N VAL A 225 -6.39 6.42 -30.73
CA VAL A 225 -7.39 5.71 -31.51
C VAL A 225 -7.94 6.59 -32.62
N ALA A 226 -8.23 7.86 -32.33
CA ALA A 226 -8.71 8.82 -33.33
C ALA A 226 -7.66 9.14 -34.40
N GLU A 227 -6.39 9.27 -34.03
CA GLU A 227 -5.26 9.42 -34.95
C GLU A 227 -5.17 8.21 -35.90
N TYR A 228 -5.20 6.99 -35.35
CA TYR A 228 -5.19 5.78 -36.16
C TYR A 228 -6.40 5.70 -37.12
N MET A 229 -7.61 5.97 -36.61
CA MET A 229 -8.82 6.02 -37.43
C MET A 229 -8.74 7.08 -38.52
N SER A 230 -8.11 8.23 -38.28
CA SER A 230 -7.93 9.28 -39.29
C SER A 230 -7.03 8.86 -40.46
N THR A 231 -6.17 7.87 -40.25
CA THR A 231 -5.30 7.28 -41.28
C THR A 231 -5.89 6.03 -41.94
N ALA A 232 -7.09 5.59 -41.54
CA ALA A 232 -7.72 4.41 -42.10
C ALA A 232 -8.11 4.60 -43.59
N GLU A 233 -8.04 3.52 -44.35
CA GLU A 233 -8.41 3.51 -45.77
C GLU A 233 -9.92 3.70 -45.99
N SER A 234 -10.73 3.30 -45.02
CA SER A 234 -12.19 3.46 -45.05
C SER A 234 -12.59 4.92 -44.86
N ALA A 235 -13.29 5.49 -45.85
CA ALA A 235 -13.76 6.87 -45.80
C ALA A 235 -14.67 7.17 -44.59
N ASN A 236 -15.45 6.18 -44.15
CA ASN A 236 -16.34 6.32 -42.98
C ASN A 236 -15.56 6.34 -41.67
N GLU A 237 -14.56 5.47 -41.52
CA GLU A 237 -13.71 5.42 -40.32
C GLU A 237 -12.82 6.66 -40.21
N ARG A 238 -12.26 7.11 -41.34
CA ARG A 238 -11.50 8.36 -41.41
C ARG A 238 -12.35 9.57 -41.03
N LYS A 239 -13.57 9.67 -41.55
CA LYS A 239 -14.48 10.77 -41.19
C LYS A 239 -14.82 10.74 -39.70
N ALA A 240 -15.12 9.57 -39.14
CA ALA A 240 -15.39 9.41 -37.71
C ALA A 240 -14.19 9.82 -36.85
N GLY A 241 -12.96 9.44 -37.23
CA GLY A 241 -11.74 9.85 -36.54
C GLY A 241 -11.50 11.37 -36.60
N LEU A 242 -11.72 11.99 -37.75
CA LEU A 242 -11.60 13.46 -37.92
C LEU A 242 -12.68 14.23 -37.14
N ASP A 243 -13.92 13.77 -37.15
CA ASP A 243 -15.01 14.38 -36.40
C ASP A 243 -14.76 14.29 -34.89
N PHE A 244 -14.20 13.17 -34.41
CA PHE A 244 -13.79 13.02 -33.01
C PHE A 244 -12.61 13.91 -32.63
N HIS A 245 -11.61 14.08 -33.51
CA HIS A 245 -10.51 15.03 -33.31
C HIS A 245 -11.00 16.47 -33.15
N ARG A 246 -11.97 16.88 -33.97
CA ARG A 246 -12.60 18.22 -33.88
C ARG A 246 -13.38 18.41 -32.58
N GLN A 247 -14.02 17.36 -32.06
CA GLN A 247 -14.74 17.43 -30.78
C GLN A 247 -13.77 17.55 -29.59
N ILE A 248 -12.61 16.90 -29.65
CA ILE A 248 -11.61 16.95 -28.58
C ILE A 248 -10.83 18.27 -28.58
N ASN A 249 -10.55 18.83 -29.77
CA ASN A 249 -9.83 20.09 -29.93
C ASN A 249 -10.67 21.07 -30.78
N PRO A 250 -11.70 21.72 -30.20
CA PRO A 250 -12.57 22.64 -30.94
C PRO A 250 -11.87 23.93 -31.41
N GLU A 251 -10.66 24.21 -30.92
CA GLU A 251 -9.90 25.44 -31.18
C GLU A 251 -8.79 25.28 -32.24
N ARG A 252 -8.68 24.13 -32.91
CA ARG A 252 -7.81 23.90 -34.09
C ARG A 252 -8.63 23.61 -35.33
#